data_AF-A0A090KVB4-F1
#
_entry.id   AF-A0A090KVB4-F1
#
_cell.length_a   1.000
_cell.length_b   1.000
_cell.length_c   1.000
_cell.angle_alpha   90.00
_cell.angle_beta   90.00
_cell.angle_gamma   90.00
#
_symmetry.space_group_name_H-M   'P 1'
#
loop_
_entity.id
_entity.type
_entity.pdbx_description
1 polymer ?
#
loop_
_entity_poly.entity_id
_entity_poly.type
_entity_poly.pdbx_seq_one_letter_code
_entity_poly.pdbx_strand_id
1 'polypeptide(L)'
;MEKKNENMIGRKRFTVEVDETLLARRKNHSGKMLGQQWCFGGICRETKECFVEPVADRTSETLMKVLKRRVHPETFIISDM
;
A
#
# COMPACT_ATOMS: atom_id res chain seq x y z
N MET A 1 -20.08 -7.36 17.03
CA MET A 1 -20.39 -7.38 15.59
C MET A 1 -19.09 -7.18 14.85
N GLU A 2 -18.50 -8.27 14.34
CA GLU A 2 -17.29 -8.21 13.53
C GLU A 2 -17.61 -7.44 12.24
N LYS A 3 -17.00 -6.26 12.08
CA LYS A 3 -17.03 -5.56 10.79
C LYS A 3 -16.22 -6.44 9.83
N LYS A 4 -16.87 -7.01 8.81
CA LYS A 4 -16.16 -7.65 7.70
C LYS A 4 -15.12 -6.66 7.16
N ASN A 5 -13.87 -7.09 7.13
CA ASN A 5 -12.79 -6.37 6.47
C ASN A 5 -12.95 -6.53 4.95
N GLU A 6 -13.99 -5.93 4.37
CA GLU A 6 -14.44 -6.22 3.00
C GLU A 6 -13.42 -5.92 1.91
N ASN A 7 -12.31 -5.24 2.22
CA ASN A 7 -11.31 -4.87 1.24
C ASN A 7 -9.90 -5.43 1.52
N MET A 8 -9.70 -6.29 2.53
CA MET A 8 -8.37 -6.87 2.77
C MET A 8 -7.94 -7.76 1.60
N ILE A 9 -6.71 -7.58 1.13
CA ILE A 9 -6.10 -8.44 0.13
C ILE A 9 -5.27 -9.54 0.78
N GLY A 10 -5.04 -10.61 0.03
CA GLY A 10 -4.34 -11.77 0.54
C GLY A 10 -5.23 -12.67 1.39
N ARG A 11 -4.71 -13.87 1.66
CA ARG A 11 -5.31 -14.88 2.52
C ARG A 11 -4.20 -15.60 3.28
N LYS A 12 -4.59 -16.51 4.18
CA LYS A 12 -3.64 -17.38 4.88
C LYS A 12 -2.70 -18.06 3.89
N ARG A 13 -1.39 -17.95 4.13
CA ARG A 13 -0.28 -18.48 3.31
C ARG A 13 -0.13 -17.87 1.91
N PHE A 14 -0.85 -16.81 1.59
CA PHE A 14 -0.63 -16.07 0.34
C PHE A 14 0.51 -15.08 0.51
N THR A 15 0.99 -14.56 -0.61
CA THR A 15 2.11 -13.62 -0.65
C THR A 15 1.61 -12.27 -1.13
N VAL A 16 1.79 -11.24 -0.31
CA VAL A 16 1.53 -9.85 -0.69
C VAL A 16 2.87 -9.11 -0.76
N GLU A 17 3.17 -8.58 -1.93
CA GLU A 17 4.27 -7.62 -2.11
C GLU A 17 3.77 -6.24 -1.77
N VAL A 18 4.59 -5.43 -1.08
CA VAL A 18 4.25 -4.07 -0.70
C VAL A 18 5.39 -3.12 -1.02
N ASP A 19 5.04 -1.88 -1.39
CA ASP A 19 5.98 -0.88 -1.89
C ASP A 19 5.48 0.56 -1.62
N GLU A 20 6.41 1.49 -1.44
CA GLU A 20 6.17 2.93 -1.32
C GLU A 20 6.52 3.66 -2.63
N THR A 21 5.57 4.41 -3.17
CA THR A 21 5.81 5.26 -4.34
C THR A 21 5.49 6.72 -4.03
N LEU A 22 6.41 7.62 -4.37
CA LEU A 22 6.14 9.06 -4.35
C LEU A 22 5.46 9.50 -5.66
N LEU A 23 4.18 9.84 -5.59
CA LEU A 23 3.49 10.47 -6.71
C LEU A 23 3.74 11.97 -6.68
N ALA A 24 4.37 12.47 -7.74
CA ALA A 24 4.62 13.89 -7.93
C ALA A 24 4.31 14.29 -9.36
N ARG A 25 3.72 15.47 -9.54
CA ARG A 25 3.40 16.01 -10.87
C ARG A 25 4.26 17.24 -11.14
N ARG A 26 4.73 17.42 -12.37
CA ARG A 26 5.34 18.69 -12.81
C ARG A 26 4.34 19.50 -13.63
N LYS A 27 4.32 20.82 -13.45
CA LYS A 27 3.57 21.73 -14.33
C LYS A 27 4.12 21.57 -15.75
N ASN A 28 3.27 21.22 -16.72
CA ASN A 28 3.64 21.02 -18.12
C ASN A 28 4.76 19.99 -18.37
N HIS A 29 4.89 18.97 -17.51
CA HIS A 29 5.93 17.92 -17.57
C HIS A 29 7.39 18.42 -17.42
N SER A 30 7.67 19.72 -17.51
CA SER A 30 9.01 20.32 -17.47
C SER A 30 9.18 21.43 -16.44
N GLY A 31 8.08 22.00 -15.92
CA GLY A 31 8.08 23.12 -14.99
C GLY A 31 8.13 22.74 -13.51
N LYS A 32 7.66 23.66 -12.66
CA LYS A 32 7.60 23.53 -11.20
C LYS A 32 6.94 22.21 -10.77
N MET A 33 7.51 21.55 -9.76
CA MET A 33 6.88 20.39 -9.13
C MET A 33 5.64 20.85 -8.36
N LEU A 34 4.48 20.29 -8.72
CA LEU A 34 3.16 20.58 -8.16
C LEU A 34 2.73 19.38 -7.33
N GLY A 35 2.82 19.52 -6.00
CA GLY A 35 2.39 18.50 -5.06
C GLY A 35 3.29 17.26 -5.03
N GLN A 36 3.42 16.70 -3.85
CA GLN A 36 4.07 15.42 -3.59
C GLN A 36 3.14 14.65 -2.66
N GLN A 37 2.83 13.41 -3.02
CA GLN A 37 1.99 12.52 -2.22
C GLN A 37 2.68 11.17 -2.15
N TRP A 38 3.04 10.74 -0.94
CA TRP A 38 3.45 9.35 -0.73
C TRP A 38 2.23 8.44 -0.87
N CYS A 39 2.39 7.36 -1.62
CA CYS A 39 1.42 6.30 -1.73
C CYS A 39 2.08 5.02 -1.26
N PHE A 40 1.34 4.24 -0.48
CA PHE A 40 1.74 2.91 -0.10
C PHE A 40 0.76 1.92 -0.72
N GLY A 41 1.30 0.88 -1.34
CA GLY A 41 0.50 -0.09 -2.05
C GLY A 41 0.96 -1.50 -1.79
N GLY A 42 0.13 -2.43 -2.24
CA GLY A 42 0.52 -3.83 -2.27
C GLY A 42 -0.31 -4.64 -3.24
N ILE A 43 0.25 -5.76 -3.68
CA ILE A 43 -0.38 -6.70 -4.60
C ILE A 43 -0.23 -8.13 -4.09
N CYS A 44 -1.34 -8.87 -4.08
CA CYS A 44 -1.30 -10.30 -3.81
C CYS A 44 -0.87 -11.04 -5.07
N ARG A 45 0.22 -11.84 -4.97
CA ARG A 45 0.77 -12.57 -6.11
C ARG A 45 -0.22 -13.58 -6.68
N GLU A 46 -1.01 -14.20 -5.82
CA GLU A 46 -1.96 -15.28 -6.14
C GLU A 46 -3.27 -14.76 -6.73
N THR A 47 -3.88 -13.72 -6.14
CA THR A 47 -5.18 -13.20 -6.59
C THR A 47 -5.08 -12.03 -7.58
N LYS A 48 -3.91 -11.40 -7.68
CA LYS A 48 -3.68 -10.13 -8.40
C LYS A 48 -4.51 -8.96 -7.87
N GLU A 49 -5.15 -9.11 -6.71
CA GLU A 49 -5.79 -8.00 -6.02
C GLU A 49 -4.73 -7.05 -5.48
N CYS A 50 -4.97 -5.75 -5.66
CA CYS A 50 -4.06 -4.73 -5.21
C CYS A 50 -4.77 -3.64 -4.41
N PHE A 51 -3.99 -2.89 -3.64
CA PHE A 51 -4.42 -1.64 -3.05
C PHE A 51 -3.37 -0.57 -3.25
N VAL A 52 -3.82 0.68 -3.23
CA VAL A 52 -2.97 1.87 -3.16
C VAL A 52 -3.65 2.84 -2.21
N GLU A 53 -2.90 3.36 -1.25
CA GLU A 53 -3.40 4.30 -0.26
C GLU A 53 -2.44 5.50 -0.11
N PRO A 54 -2.94 6.74 -0.15
CA PRO A 54 -2.10 7.90 0.16
C PRO A 54 -1.73 7.89 1.65
N VAL A 55 -0.45 8.11 1.94
CA VAL A 55 0.09 8.21 3.31
C VAL A 55 0.79 9.56 3.50
N ALA A 56 0.74 10.10 4.72
CA ALA A 56 1.39 11.38 5.02
C ALA A 56 2.92 11.27 5.00
N ASP A 57 3.44 10.14 5.45
CA ASP A 57 4.86 9.84 5.52
C ASP A 57 5.12 8.34 5.33
N ARG A 58 6.40 8.00 5.13
CA ARG A 58 6.92 6.63 4.96
C ARG A 58 7.42 6.03 6.28
N THR A 59 6.92 6.50 7.42
CA THR A 59 7.36 5.95 8.71
C THR A 59 6.82 4.54 8.87
N SER A 60 7.60 3.65 9.49
CA SER A 60 7.17 2.27 9.74
C SER A 60 5.85 2.21 10.51
N GLU A 61 5.58 3.18 11.40
CA GLU A 61 4.30 3.25 12.11
C GLU A 61 3.12 3.48 11.16
N THR A 62 3.21 4.44 10.24
CA THR A 62 2.17 4.71 9.25
C THR A 62 1.94 3.51 8.34
N LEU A 63 3.01 2.91 7.83
CA LEU A 63 2.95 1.76 6.92
C LEU A 63 2.37 0.52 7.60
N MET A 64 2.78 0.24 8.85
CA MET A 64 2.24 -0.87 9.63
C MET A 64 0.75 -0.72 9.92
N LYS A 65 0.25 0.51 10.13
CA LYS A 65 -1.19 0.78 10.28
C LYS A 65 -1.95 0.45 8.99
N VAL A 66 -1.39 0.79 7.83
CA VAL A 66 -1.99 0.46 6.53
C VAL A 66 -2.00 -1.05 6.32
N LEU A 67 -0.88 -1.75 6.55
CA LEU A 67 -0.77 -3.21 6.41
C LEU A 67 -1.84 -3.93 7.25
N LYS A 68 -1.98 -3.57 8.53
CA LYS A 68 -2.99 -4.17 9.43
C LYS A 68 -4.43 -3.96 8.97
N ARG A 69 -4.72 -2.94 8.17
CA ARG A 69 -6.05 -2.65 7.61
C ARG A 69 -6.26 -3.29 6.24
N ARG A 70 -5.21 -3.40 5.43
CA ARG A 70 -5.30 -3.77 4.01
C ARG A 70 -4.87 -5.20 3.71
N VAL A 71 -4.12 -5.87 4.58
CA VAL A 71 -3.62 -7.24 4.36
C VAL A 71 -4.24 -8.20 5.36
N HIS A 72 -4.69 -9.35 4.88
CA HIS A 72 -5.27 -10.39 5.73
C HIS A 72 -4.23 -10.93 6.73
N PRO A 73 -4.61 -11.24 7.98
CA PRO A 73 -3.70 -11.93 8.90
C PRO A 73 -3.24 -13.27 8.32
N GLU A 74 -2.04 -13.71 8.73
CA GLU A 74 -1.38 -14.94 8.25
C GLU A 74 -1.00 -14.95 6.76
N THR A 75 -0.96 -13.78 6.11
CA THR A 75 -0.35 -13.57 4.80
C THR A 75 1.16 -13.30 4.95
N PHE A 76 1.97 -13.81 4.03
CA PHE A 76 3.39 -13.49 3.92
C PHE A 76 3.55 -12.15 3.22
N ILE A 77 4.20 -11.20 3.88
CA ILE A 77 4.48 -9.87 3.32
C ILE A 77 5.93 -9.86 2.84
N ILE A 78 6.13 -9.43 1.60
CA ILE A 78 7.45 -9.17 1.02
C ILE A 78 7.56 -7.67 0.78
N SER A 79 8.64 -7.06 1.27
CA SER A 79 8.96 -5.65 1.08
C SER A 79 10.47 -5.52 0.90
N ASP A 80 10.89 -4.54 0.11
CA ASP A 80 12.27 -4.13 -0.11
C ASP A 80 12.74 -2.99 0.81
N MET A 81 11.85 -2.51 1.70
CA MET A 81 12.13 -1.52 2.75
C MET A 81 13.24 -1.91 3.74
#